data_AF-A0A101HIE2-F1
#
_entry.id   AF-A0A101HIE2-F1
#
_cell.length_a   1.000
_cell.length_b   1.000
_cell.length_c   1.000
_cell.angle_alpha   90.00
_cell.angle_beta   90.00
_cell.angle_gamma   90.00
#
_symmetry.space_group_name_H-M   'P 1'
#
loop_
_entity.id
_entity.type
_entity.pdbx_description
1 polymer ?
#
loop_
_entity_poly.entity_id
_entity_poly.type
_entity_poly.pdbx_seq_one_letter_code
_entity_poly.pdbx_strand_id
1 'polypeptide(L)'
;LLSANTFPAVNIHDTTFYLASVWEKLGLNQSADRLLLSGELSGQKETVEILRKLIRNVEQVEIDPPVEVKEEILLQLPTDTLATLCE
;
A
#
# COMPACT_ATOMS: atom_id res chain seq x y z
N LEU A 1 -4.53 13.52 -8.47
CA LEU A 1 -4.43 12.75 -7.22
C LEU A 1 -5.62 13.09 -6.34
N LEU A 2 -6.45 12.12 -5.94
CA LEU A 2 -7.63 12.37 -5.08
C LEU A 2 -7.28 12.38 -3.59
N SER A 3 -6.34 11.53 -3.19
CA SER A 3 -5.86 11.44 -1.81
C SER A 3 -4.53 10.70 -1.75
N ALA A 4 -3.69 11.03 -0.76
CA ALA A 4 -2.53 10.27 -0.36
C ALA A 4 -2.46 10.32 1.16
N ASN A 5 -2.47 9.16 1.81
CA ASN A 5 -2.48 9.04 3.27
C ASN A 5 -1.57 7.90 3.70
N THR A 6 -1.03 8.02 4.91
CA THR A 6 -0.25 6.96 5.57
C THR A 6 -0.93 6.63 6.90
N PHE A 7 -1.12 5.34 7.16
CA PHE A 7 -1.73 4.86 8.40
C PHE A 7 -0.82 3.80 9.04
N PRO A 8 -0.69 3.78 10.38
CA PRO A 8 -0.01 2.69 11.07
C PRO A 8 -0.76 1.36 10.84
N ALA A 9 -0.08 0.37 10.26
CA ALA A 9 -0.64 -0.95 9.97
C ALA A 9 -0.28 -1.99 11.05
N VAL A 10 -0.54 -1.66 12.32
CA VAL A 10 -0.13 -2.48 13.48
C VAL A 10 -1.08 -3.67 13.72
N ASN A 11 -2.36 -3.53 13.36
CA ASN A 11 -3.39 -4.55 13.53
C ASN A 11 -4.21 -4.71 12.23
N ILE A 12 -4.49 -5.96 11.85
CA ILE A 12 -5.32 -6.38 10.71
C ILE A 12 -6.67 -5.65 10.66
N HIS A 13 -7.36 -5.53 11.79
CA HIS A 13 -8.67 -4.88 11.85
C HIS A 13 -8.59 -3.38 11.55
N ASP A 14 -7.58 -2.71 12.10
CA ASP A 14 -7.37 -1.27 11.88
C ASP A 14 -6.96 -1.01 10.43
N THR A 15 -6.03 -1.80 9.88
CA THR A 15 -5.62 -1.71 8.47
C THR A 15 -6.83 -1.85 7.53
N THR A 16 -7.68 -2.85 7.78
CA THR A 16 -8.90 -3.07 6.99
C THR A 16 -9.86 -1.88 7.12
N PHE A 17 -10.05 -1.38 8.34
CA PHE A 17 -10.92 -0.24 8.62
C PHE A 17 -10.45 1.02 7.89
N TYR A 18 -9.15 1.33 7.91
CA TYR A 18 -8.62 2.49 7.20
C TYR A 18 -8.82 2.40 5.70
N LEU A 19 -8.54 1.24 5.10
CA LEU A 19 -8.71 1.03 3.66
C LEU A 19 -10.18 1.15 3.24
N ALA A 20 -11.10 0.50 3.98
CA ALA A 20 -12.54 0.61 3.71
C ALA A 20 -13.06 2.04 3.90
N SER A 21 -12.58 2.74 4.93
CA SER A 21 -12.97 4.13 5.21
C SER A 21 -12.51 5.08 4.10
N VAL A 22 -11.30 4.91 3.57
CA VAL A 22 -10.82 5.72 2.44
C VAL A 22 -11.63 5.42 1.18
N TRP A 23 -11.93 4.15 0.92
CA TRP A 23 -12.74 3.72 -0.21
C TRP A 23 -14.13 4.38 -0.19
N GLU A 24 -14.79 4.37 0.98
CA GLU A 24 -16.08 5.01 1.19
C GLU A 24 -16.01 6.55 1.07
N LYS A 25 -15.03 7.19 1.73
CA LYS A 25 -14.85 8.65 1.68
C LYS A 25 -14.63 9.18 0.27
N LEU A 26 -13.94 8.41 -0.58
CA LEU A 26 -13.71 8.75 -1.98
C LEU A 26 -14.89 8.41 -2.90
N GLY A 27 -15.94 7.76 -2.38
CA GLY A 27 -17.11 7.36 -3.15
C GLY A 27 -16.81 6.30 -4.20
N LEU A 28 -15.82 5.44 -3.97
CA LEU A 28 -15.40 4.42 -4.92
C LEU A 28 -16.43 3.28 -5.02
N ASN A 29 -16.67 2.81 -6.22
CA ASN A 29 -17.63 1.77 -6.52
C ASN A 29 -17.04 0.38 -6.27
N GLN A 30 -17.61 -0.37 -5.32
CA GLN A 30 -17.16 -1.70 -4.94
C GLN A 30 -17.19 -2.74 -6.08
N SER A 31 -17.99 -2.53 -7.12
CA SER A 31 -18.14 -3.46 -8.25
C SER A 31 -17.36 -3.06 -9.50
N ALA A 32 -17.21 -1.76 -9.75
CA ALA A 32 -16.60 -1.22 -10.96
C ALA A 32 -15.12 -0.84 -10.77
N ASP A 33 -14.76 -0.32 -9.59
CA ASP A 33 -13.39 0.14 -9.33
C ASP A 33 -12.49 -1.01 -8.87
N ARG A 34 -11.17 -0.74 -8.90
CA ARG A 34 -10.12 -1.73 -8.63
C ARG A 34 -9.26 -1.30 -7.47
N LEU A 35 -8.94 -2.25 -6.59
CA LEU A 35 -7.97 -2.10 -5.51
C LEU A 35 -6.71 -2.89 -5.89
N LEU A 36 -5.60 -2.19 -6.07
CA LEU A 36 -4.28 -2.80 -6.31
C LEU A 36 -3.49 -2.81 -5.00
N LEU A 37 -3.03 -3.98 -4.59
CA LEU A 37 -2.25 -4.19 -3.37
C LEU A 37 -0.83 -4.60 -3.74
N SER A 38 0.17 -4.05 -3.05
CA SER A 38 1.58 -4.35 -3.26
C SER A 38 2.36 -4.29 -1.95
N GLY A 39 3.62 -4.73 -1.97
CA GLY A 39 4.51 -4.79 -0.80
C GLY A 39 4.38 -6.08 0.00
N GLU A 40 4.63 -6.00 1.31
CA GLU A 40 4.61 -7.15 2.22
C GLU A 40 3.18 -7.58 2.59
N LEU A 41 2.61 -8.48 1.78
CA LEU A 41 1.25 -8.98 1.96
C LEU A 41 1.15 -10.29 2.77
N SER A 42 2.28 -10.97 3.03
CA SER A 42 2.26 -12.28 3.69
C SER A 42 1.74 -12.20 5.13
N GLY A 43 2.02 -11.08 5.82
CA GLY A 43 1.51 -10.76 7.15
C GLY A 43 0.09 -10.19 7.19
N GLN A 44 -0.51 -9.89 6.03
CA GLN A 44 -1.81 -9.20 5.91
C GLN A 44 -2.86 -10.04 5.16
N LYS A 45 -2.69 -11.36 5.09
CA LYS A 45 -3.60 -12.26 4.35
C LYS A 45 -5.06 -12.10 4.76
N GLU A 46 -5.34 -12.00 6.06
CA GLU A 46 -6.71 -11.82 6.56
C GLU A 46 -7.32 -10.50 6.10
N THR A 47 -6.55 -9.40 6.12
CA THR A 47 -6.98 -8.10 5.58
C THR A 47 -7.32 -8.23 4.09
N VAL A 48 -6.48 -8.89 3.30
CA VAL A 48 -6.73 -9.12 1.86
C VAL A 48 -8.04 -9.89 1.65
N GLU A 49 -8.27 -10.95 2.43
CA GLU A 49 -9.50 -11.75 2.34
C GLU A 49 -10.76 -10.95 2.73
N ILE A 50 -10.67 -10.08 3.73
CA ILE A 50 -11.78 -9.19 4.08
C ILE A 50 -12.05 -8.19 2.96
N LEU A 51 -11.00 -7.58 2.40
CA LEU A 51 -11.14 -6.64 1.28
C LEU A 51 -11.76 -7.29 0.05
N ARG A 52 -11.41 -8.55 -0.26
CA ARG A 52 -12.04 -9.33 -1.35
C ARG A 52 -13.53 -9.58 -1.15
N LYS A 53 -14.02 -9.57 0.09
CA LYS A 53 -15.47 -9.67 0.40
C LYS A 53 -16.19 -8.33 0.23
N LEU A 54 -15.48 -7.21 0.39
CA LEU A 54 -16.03 -5.86 0.30
C LEU A 54 -15.94 -5.27 -1.11
N ILE A 55 -14.87 -5.58 -1.84
CA ILE A 55 -14.54 -5.02 -3.15
C ILE A 55 -14.35 -6.17 -4.11
N ARG A 56 -15.04 -6.10 -5.25
CA ARG A 56 -15.06 -7.18 -6.25
C ARG A 56 -13.70 -7.38 -6.91
N ASN A 57 -13.01 -6.27 -7.22
CA ASN A 57 -11.80 -6.29 -8.03
C ASN A 57 -10.58 -5.94 -7.17
N VAL A 58 -10.14 -6.89 -6.35
CA VAL A 58 -8.89 -6.77 -5.58
C VAL A 58 -7.79 -7.58 -6.27
N GLU A 59 -6.68 -6.92 -6.62
CA GLU A 59 -5.56 -7.52 -7.33
C GLU A 59 -4.27 -7.28 -6.55
N GLN A 60 -3.40 -8.29 -6.55
CA GLN A 60 -2.05 -8.15 -6.04
C GLN A 60 -1.13 -7.84 -7.23
N VAL A 61 -0.30 -6.83 -7.07
CA VAL A 61 0.62 -6.37 -8.10
C VAL A 61 2.02 -6.39 -7.50
N GLU A 62 2.89 -7.18 -8.12
CA GLU A 62 4.33 -7.10 -7.87
C GLU A 62 4.84 -5.83 -8.54
N ILE A 63 5.44 -4.95 -7.75
CA ILE A 63 6.16 -3.80 -8.27
C ILE A 63 7.59 -4.26 -8.45
N ASP A 64 8.02 -4.33 -9.71
CA ASP A 64 9.40 -4.61 -10.12
C ASP A 64 10.06 -3.29 -10.51
N PRO A 65 10.66 -2.56 -9.55
CA PRO A 65 11.33 -1.31 -9.87
C PRO A 65 12.56 -1.60 -10.75
N PRO A 66 12.83 -0.79 -11.79
CA PRO A 66 13.95 -0.99 -12.69
C PRO A 66 15.32 -0.94 -11.99
N VAL A 67 15.36 -0.38 -10.78
CA VAL A 67 16.52 -0.36 -9.90
C VAL A 67 16.04 -0.70 -8.49
N GLU A 68 16.40 -1.89 -8.02
CA GLU A 68 16.36 -2.19 -6.60
C GLU A 68 17.53 -1.49 -5.91
N VAL A 69 17.21 -0.61 -4.96
CA VAL A 69 18.22 0.08 -4.17
C VAL A 69 18.78 -0.90 -3.13
N LYS A 70 19.95 -1.46 -3.41
CA LYS A 70 20.69 -2.30 -2.46
C LYS A 70 21.27 -1.44 -1.33
N GLU A 71 21.45 -2.02 -0.15
CA GLU A 71 22.07 -1.34 1.00
C GLU A 71 23.45 -0.77 0.65
N GLU A 72 24.22 -1.44 -0.23
CA GLU A 72 25.53 -0.93 -0.66
C GLU A 72 25.42 0.38 -1.47
N ILE A 73 24.31 0.58 -2.18
CA ILE A 73 24.04 1.80 -2.95
C ILE A 73 23.59 2.91 -1.99
N LEU A 74 22.75 2.61 -1.00
CA LEU A 74 22.34 3.59 0.03
C LEU A 74 23.54 4.19 0.74
N LEU A 75 24.55 3.38 1.08
CA LEU A 75 25.77 3.85 1.75
C LEU A 75 26.67 4.72 0.86
N GLN A 76 26.50 4.64 -0.47
CA GLN A 76 27.24 5.47 -1.44
C GLN A 76 26.49 6.77 -1.77
N LEU A 77 25.23 6.90 -1.37
CA LEU A 77 24.47 8.10 -1.63
C LEU A 77 24.97 9.25 -0.75
N PRO A 78 25.08 10.47 -1.31
CA PRO A 78 25.26 11.68 -0.53
C PRO A 78 24.20 11.84 0.56
N THR A 79 24.59 12.42 1.70
CA THR A 79 23.73 12.54 2.90
C THR A 79 22.45 13.34 2.63
N ASP A 80 22.51 14.36 1.78
CA ASP A 80 21.38 15.16 1.32
C ASP A 80 20.38 14.34 0.47
N THR A 81 20.89 13.42 -0.35
CA THR A 81 20.04 12.51 -1.13
C THR A 81 19.37 11.48 -0.24
N LEU A 82 20.09 10.92 0.74
CA LEU A 82 19.53 10.02 1.75
C LEU A 82 18.43 10.70 2.58
N ALA A 83 18.67 11.93 3.05
CA ALA A 83 17.68 12.67 3.82
C ALA A 83 16.38 12.87 3.03
N THR A 84 16.49 13.17 1.73
CA THR A 84 15.35 13.36 0.83
C THR A 84 14.53 12.08 0.61
N LEU A 85 15.17 10.91 0.63
CA LEU A 85 14.49 9.61 0.45
C LEU A 85 13.76 9.13 1.70
N CYS A 86 14.07 9.70 2.87
CA CYS A 86 13.49 9.32 4.17
C CYS A 86 12.40 10.29 4.67
N GLU A 87 12.09 11.34 3.91
CA GLU A 87 10.94 12.25 4.13
C GLU A 87 9.64 11.69 3.54
#